data_AF-A0AA38SS50-F1
#
_entry.id   AF-A0AA38SS50-F1
#
_cell.length_a   1.000
_cell.length_b   1.000
_cell.length_c   1.000
_cell.angle_alpha   90.00
_cell.angle_beta   90.00
_cell.angle_gamma   90.00
#
_symmetry.space_group_name_H-M   'P 1'
#
loop_
_entity.id
_entity.type
_entity.pdbx_description
1 polymer ?
#
loop_
_entity_poly.entity_id
_entity_poly.type
_entity_poly.pdbx_seq_one_letter_code
_entity_poly.pdbx_strand_id
1 'polypeptide(L)'
;MNNRLPTMDNLIKRGVLVNSDGCKFCISNQESADHVFAVCSTTKTVSTYLSNWVNWWPTSAGSISELWESIDSGSSGSLDRMIRRPIGAAFFWVLWNQRNNKTFSGAVKKEREIAEDIKFLAYDWIRGRVKAGRFIRFQFRIIQINNLLPMIVLTLLAMDFSIGMAQTEKTKCDPAQLVSCLGPIVKGTKPSSKCCSKLKEQKSCLCRYIKDPNYKKYVNSPGAKKLLRSDNDFSYQYPRPLSRYICFTINSQ
;
A
#
# COMPACT_ATOMS: atom_id res chain seq x y z
N MET A 1 21.95 3.71 11.41
CA MET A 1 21.40 2.32 11.45
C MET A 1 22.56 1.32 11.41
N ASN A 2 22.46 0.13 12.01
CA ASN A 2 23.61 -0.77 12.23
C ASN A 2 24.07 -1.59 10.99
N ASN A 3 23.82 -1.11 9.76
CA ASN A 3 24.13 -1.75 8.47
C ASN A 3 23.99 -3.30 8.43
N ARG A 4 22.86 -3.84 8.91
CA ARG A 4 22.64 -5.30 9.00
C ARG A 4 21.87 -5.91 7.82
N LEU A 5 21.37 -5.08 6.91
CA LEU A 5 20.56 -5.54 5.77
C LEU A 5 21.41 -6.40 4.82
N PRO A 6 20.87 -7.52 4.27
CA PRO A 6 21.57 -8.36 3.29
C PRO A 6 21.54 -7.74 1.88
N THR A 7 22.08 -6.53 1.76
CA THR A 7 22.54 -5.92 0.50
C THR A 7 23.77 -6.67 -0.03
N MET A 8 24.08 -6.56 -1.33
CA MET A 8 25.19 -7.34 -1.90
C MET A 8 26.53 -7.07 -1.22
N ASP A 9 26.84 -5.81 -0.86
CA ASP A 9 28.06 -5.49 -0.10
C ASP A 9 28.15 -6.26 1.24
N ASN A 10 27.04 -6.37 1.96
CA ASN A 10 26.96 -7.07 3.24
C ASN A 10 26.87 -8.59 3.10
N LEU A 11 26.43 -9.12 1.95
CA LEU A 11 26.47 -10.54 1.63
C LEU A 11 27.91 -10.98 1.31
N ILE A 12 28.63 -10.21 0.50
CA ILE A 12 30.05 -10.44 0.19
C ILE A 12 30.90 -10.40 1.47
N LYS A 13 30.70 -9.40 2.34
CA LYS A 13 31.36 -9.31 3.66
C LYS A 13 31.06 -10.50 4.59
N ARG A 14 30.00 -11.27 4.33
CA ARG A 14 29.64 -12.49 5.08
C ARG A 14 30.10 -13.78 4.39
N GLY A 15 30.90 -13.68 3.32
CA GLY A 15 31.39 -14.85 2.56
C GLY A 15 30.34 -15.50 1.66
N VAL A 16 29.20 -14.84 1.40
CA VAL A 16 28.17 -15.37 0.49
C VAL A 16 28.61 -15.11 -0.95
N LEU A 17 28.79 -16.19 -1.73
CA LEU A 17 29.05 -16.10 -3.17
C LEU A 17 27.84 -15.45 -3.87
N VAL A 18 28.07 -14.34 -4.56
CA VAL A 18 27.06 -13.62 -5.35
C VAL A 18 27.57 -13.43 -6.78
N ASN A 19 26.72 -13.72 -7.77
CA ASN A 19 27.10 -13.66 -9.19
C ASN A 19 27.30 -12.21 -9.71
N SER A 20 26.87 -11.20 -8.94
CA SER A 20 27.05 -9.78 -9.24
C SER A 20 26.70 -8.94 -8.00
N ASP A 21 27.57 -8.00 -7.69
CA ASP A 21 27.43 -6.96 -6.65
C ASP A 21 26.46 -5.82 -7.04
N GLY A 22 26.02 -5.78 -8.30
CA GLY A 22 25.15 -4.74 -8.84
C GLY A 22 23.77 -4.69 -8.19
N CYS A 23 23.33 -3.46 -7.88
CA CYS A 23 22.04 -3.10 -7.32
C CYS A 23 20.89 -3.64 -8.16
N LYS A 24 20.00 -4.41 -7.54
CA LYS A 24 18.91 -5.02 -8.29
C LYS A 24 17.88 -4.01 -8.78
N PHE A 25 17.76 -2.81 -8.19
CA PHE A 25 16.92 -1.76 -8.75
C PHE A 25 17.48 -1.19 -10.06
N CYS A 26 18.51 -0.33 -9.98
CA CYS A 26 19.02 0.43 -11.12
C CYS A 26 19.91 -0.38 -12.07
N ILE A 27 20.51 -1.50 -11.63
CA ILE A 27 21.45 -2.35 -12.37
C ILE A 27 22.81 -1.66 -12.67
N SER A 28 22.90 -0.32 -12.61
CA SER A 28 24.10 0.45 -13.02
C SER A 28 25.18 0.67 -11.95
N ASN A 29 24.93 0.34 -10.67
CA ASN A 29 25.83 0.64 -9.55
C ASN A 29 25.89 -0.51 -8.55
N GLN A 30 26.93 -0.56 -7.71
CA GLN A 30 27.03 -1.53 -6.61
C GLN A 30 25.92 -1.37 -5.56
N GLU A 31 25.47 -2.48 -4.98
CA GLU A 31 24.41 -2.49 -3.98
C GLU A 31 24.93 -2.34 -2.55
N SER A 32 24.84 -1.12 -2.02
CA SER A 32 24.89 -0.83 -0.59
C SER A 32 23.51 -0.41 -0.07
N ALA A 33 23.36 -0.37 1.26
CA ALA A 33 22.13 0.12 1.88
C ALA A 33 21.87 1.60 1.51
N ASP A 34 22.89 2.47 1.59
CA ASP A 34 22.80 3.88 1.18
C ASP A 34 22.47 4.02 -0.31
N HIS A 35 23.00 3.13 -1.16
CA HIS A 35 22.59 3.08 -2.55
C HIS A 35 21.09 2.78 -2.67
N VAL A 36 20.62 1.65 -2.13
CA VAL A 36 19.21 1.20 -2.28
C VAL A 36 18.20 2.24 -1.79
N PHE A 37 18.47 2.95 -0.69
CA PHE A 37 17.47 3.81 -0.05
C PHE A 37 17.66 5.32 -0.24
N ALA A 38 18.86 5.81 -0.59
CA ALA A 38 19.13 7.23 -0.72
C ALA A 38 19.53 7.62 -2.16
N VAL A 39 20.57 6.98 -2.73
CA VAL A 39 21.20 7.48 -3.97
C VAL A 39 20.84 6.74 -5.27
N CYS A 40 20.18 5.58 -5.22
CA CYS A 40 19.73 4.82 -6.40
C CYS A 40 18.80 5.66 -7.29
N SER A 41 18.95 5.57 -8.61
CA SER A 41 18.11 6.33 -9.58
C SER A 41 16.61 6.05 -9.42
N THR A 42 16.23 4.76 -9.37
CA THR A 42 14.84 4.32 -9.09
C THR A 42 14.32 4.94 -7.79
N THR A 43 15.14 4.94 -6.74
CA THR A 43 14.78 5.48 -5.43
C THR A 43 14.67 7.00 -5.44
N LYS A 44 15.51 7.72 -6.17
CA LYS A 44 15.38 9.17 -6.39
C LYS A 44 14.06 9.51 -7.08
N THR A 45 13.67 8.78 -8.13
CA THR A 45 12.38 8.97 -8.81
C THR A 45 11.19 8.70 -7.87
N VAL A 46 11.27 7.66 -7.04
CA VAL A 46 10.26 7.39 -5.99
C VAL A 46 10.22 8.53 -4.96
N SER A 47 11.38 9.05 -4.52
CA SER A 47 11.46 10.21 -3.64
C SER A 47 10.85 11.48 -4.26
N THR A 48 10.96 11.70 -5.58
CA THR A 48 10.26 12.79 -6.28
C THR A 48 8.73 12.63 -6.21
N TYR A 49 8.21 11.40 -6.36
CA TYR A 49 6.78 11.16 -6.18
C TYR A 49 6.31 11.40 -4.74
N LEU A 50 7.15 11.11 -3.74
CA LEU A 50 6.87 11.41 -2.34
C LEU A 50 7.00 12.91 -2.02
N SER A 51 7.97 13.63 -2.59
CA SER A 51 8.10 15.08 -2.40
C SER A 51 6.91 15.83 -2.96
N ASN A 52 6.41 15.44 -4.12
CA ASN A 52 5.17 16.01 -4.65
C ASN A 52 3.98 15.71 -3.71
N TRP A 53 3.90 14.49 -3.18
CA TRP A 53 2.81 14.08 -2.28
C TRP A 53 2.77 14.85 -0.94
N VAL A 54 3.91 15.04 -0.25
CA VAL A 54 3.93 15.62 1.11
C VAL A 54 4.73 16.92 1.28
N ASN A 55 5.38 17.42 0.22
CA ASN A 55 6.24 18.62 0.14
C ASN A 55 7.52 18.63 1.00
N TRP A 56 7.53 18.00 2.17
CA TRP A 56 8.70 17.95 3.07
C TRP A 56 9.63 16.74 2.84
N TRP A 57 9.33 15.86 1.88
CA TRP A 57 10.11 14.64 1.67
C TRP A 57 11.48 14.96 1.03
N PRO A 58 12.61 14.52 1.62
CA PRO A 58 13.94 14.76 1.08
C PRO A 58 14.16 14.03 -0.26
N THR A 59 14.61 14.77 -1.28
CA THR A 59 14.90 14.24 -2.63
C THR A 59 16.39 14.03 -2.92
N SER A 60 17.27 14.60 -2.09
CA SER A 60 18.71 14.72 -2.36
C SER A 60 19.64 14.06 -1.34
N ALA A 61 19.12 13.27 -0.40
CA ALA A 61 19.92 12.65 0.64
C ALA A 61 21.01 11.71 0.07
N GLY A 62 22.25 11.83 0.57
CA GLY A 62 23.39 11.01 0.20
C GLY A 62 23.49 9.68 0.96
N SER A 63 22.82 9.55 2.11
CA SER A 63 22.84 8.34 2.96
C SER A 63 21.49 8.05 3.63
N ILE A 64 21.33 6.82 4.14
CA ILE A 64 20.17 6.44 4.98
C ILE A 64 20.10 7.31 6.24
N SER A 65 21.24 7.64 6.85
CA SER A 65 21.29 8.42 8.09
C SER A 65 20.74 9.82 7.85
N GLU A 66 21.27 10.53 6.85
CA GLU A 66 20.81 11.85 6.41
C GLU A 66 19.33 11.85 5.98
N LEU A 67 18.92 10.81 5.23
CA LEU A 67 17.52 10.61 4.84
C LEU A 67 16.61 10.47 6.06
N TRP A 68 16.99 9.64 7.03
CA TRP A 68 16.22 9.42 8.26
C TRP A 68 16.20 10.65 9.15
N GLU A 69 17.33 11.33 9.30
CA GLU A 69 17.44 12.59 10.05
C GLU A 69 16.53 13.65 9.42
N SER A 70 16.50 13.78 8.10
CA SER A 70 15.56 14.66 7.40
C SER A 70 14.09 14.32 7.72
N ILE A 71 13.74 13.03 7.77
CA ILE A 71 12.39 12.52 8.09
C ILE A 71 12.01 12.67 9.58
N ASP A 72 12.98 12.69 10.51
CA ASP A 72 12.69 12.76 11.95
C ASP A 72 12.84 14.18 12.54
N SER A 73 13.87 14.92 12.15
CA SER A 73 14.26 16.25 12.70
C SER A 73 13.19 17.33 12.52
N GLY A 74 12.55 17.38 11.34
CA GLY A 74 11.44 18.30 11.05
C GLY A 74 10.17 18.05 11.88
N SER A 75 10.16 17.09 12.82
CA SER A 75 8.99 16.81 13.67
C SER A 75 8.87 17.72 14.90
N SER A 76 8.33 18.92 14.66
CA SER A 76 8.05 19.94 15.68
C SER A 76 6.96 19.57 16.72
N GLY A 77 6.39 18.37 16.66
CA GLY A 77 5.40 17.91 17.63
C GLY A 77 5.03 16.44 17.51
N SER A 78 4.34 15.91 18.53
CA SER A 78 3.94 14.50 18.61
C SER A 78 3.03 14.07 17.45
N LEU A 79 2.18 14.97 16.94
CA LEU A 79 1.32 14.70 15.77
C LEU A 79 2.12 14.54 14.49
N ASP A 80 3.11 15.40 14.26
CA ASP A 80 3.95 15.32 13.07
C ASP A 80 4.79 14.03 13.09
N ARG A 81 5.37 13.69 14.25
CA ARG A 81 6.07 12.41 14.47
C ARG A 81 5.17 11.19 14.23
N MET A 82 3.88 11.29 14.55
CA MET A 82 2.87 10.26 14.24
C MET A 82 2.52 10.14 12.74
N ILE A 83 3.05 11.04 11.89
CA ILE A 83 2.85 11.09 10.43
C ILE A 83 4.16 10.77 9.69
N ARG A 84 5.24 11.54 9.93
CA ARG A 84 6.51 11.42 9.17
C ARG A 84 7.19 10.07 9.36
N ARG A 85 7.27 9.56 10.60
CA ARG A 85 7.85 8.22 10.90
C ARG A 85 7.13 7.07 10.19
N PRO A 86 5.78 6.97 10.20
CA PRO A 86 5.07 5.97 9.39
C PRO A 86 5.40 6.04 7.90
N ILE A 87 5.50 7.23 7.32
CA ILE A 87 5.81 7.41 5.89
C ILE A 87 7.24 6.94 5.59
N GLY A 88 8.21 7.36 6.40
CA GLY A 88 9.60 6.88 6.29
C GLY A 88 9.70 5.37 6.42
N ALA A 89 9.06 4.78 7.44
CA ALA A 89 9.04 3.34 7.63
C ALA A 89 8.36 2.58 6.47
N ALA A 90 7.30 3.15 5.87
CA ALA A 90 6.64 2.57 4.71
C ALA A 90 7.53 2.62 3.46
N PHE A 91 8.24 3.74 3.24
CA PHE A 91 9.24 3.90 2.17
C PHE A 91 10.34 2.83 2.27
N PHE A 92 11.01 2.69 3.42
CA PHE A 92 12.04 1.65 3.62
C PHE A 92 11.46 0.25 3.42
N TRP A 93 10.28 -0.03 3.96
CA TRP A 93 9.65 -1.35 3.83
C TRP A 93 9.34 -1.72 2.37
N VAL A 94 8.68 -0.84 1.62
CA VAL A 94 8.26 -1.12 0.24
C VAL A 94 9.46 -1.22 -0.69
N LEU A 95 10.45 -0.33 -0.58
CA LEU A 95 11.68 -0.42 -1.38
C LEU A 95 12.45 -1.72 -1.07
N TRP A 96 12.60 -2.08 0.20
CA TRP A 96 13.25 -3.33 0.57
C TRP A 96 12.50 -4.56 0.01
N ASN A 97 11.17 -4.57 0.13
CA ASN A 97 10.34 -5.65 -0.38
C ASN A 97 10.40 -5.75 -1.91
N GLN A 98 10.44 -4.64 -2.64
CA GLN A 98 10.57 -4.64 -4.10
C GLN A 98 11.94 -5.09 -4.58
N ARG A 99 13.03 -4.68 -3.92
CA ARG A 99 14.37 -5.22 -4.18
C ARG A 99 14.39 -6.74 -4.02
N ASN A 100 13.74 -7.27 -2.99
CA ASN A 100 13.63 -8.70 -2.76
C ASN A 100 12.75 -9.41 -3.80
N ASN A 101 11.58 -8.85 -4.17
CA ASN A 101 10.74 -9.40 -5.24
C ASN A 101 11.48 -9.51 -6.57
N LYS A 102 12.28 -8.51 -6.93
CA LYS A 102 13.11 -8.55 -8.14
C LYS A 102 14.24 -9.59 -8.04
N THR A 103 14.75 -9.83 -6.84
CA THR A 103 15.81 -10.83 -6.57
C THR A 103 15.28 -12.27 -6.62
N PHE A 104 14.10 -12.55 -6.04
CA PHE A 104 13.58 -13.92 -5.87
C PHE A 104 12.50 -14.32 -6.89
N SER A 105 11.80 -13.35 -7.49
CA SER A 105 10.66 -13.58 -8.38
C SER A 105 10.81 -12.90 -9.75
N GLY A 106 11.88 -12.14 -9.98
CA GLY A 106 12.12 -11.35 -11.21
C GLY A 106 11.14 -10.19 -11.43
N ALA A 107 10.12 -10.03 -10.58
CA ALA A 107 9.06 -9.04 -10.75
C ALA A 107 9.57 -7.61 -10.52
N VAL A 108 9.18 -6.69 -11.39
CA VAL A 108 9.54 -5.26 -11.32
C VAL A 108 8.27 -4.43 -11.43
N LYS A 109 7.94 -3.66 -10.38
CA LYS A 109 6.92 -2.60 -10.44
C LYS A 109 7.52 -1.30 -10.97
N LYS A 110 6.73 -0.49 -11.66
CA LYS A 110 7.13 0.88 -12.05
C LYS A 110 7.24 1.78 -10.83
N GLU A 111 8.10 2.80 -10.89
CA GLU A 111 8.37 3.74 -9.79
C GLU A 111 7.10 4.40 -9.24
N ARG A 112 6.13 4.70 -10.13
CA ARG A 112 4.82 5.22 -9.74
C ARG A 112 4.03 4.23 -8.87
N GLU A 113 4.01 2.94 -9.23
CA GLU A 113 3.31 1.92 -8.45
C GLU A 113 3.98 1.69 -7.09
N ILE A 114 5.31 1.78 -7.04
CA ILE A 114 6.09 1.75 -5.78
C ILE A 114 5.70 2.93 -4.89
N ALA A 115 5.55 4.14 -5.46
CA ALA A 115 5.08 5.31 -4.72
C ALA A 115 3.64 5.15 -4.19
N GLU A 116 2.72 4.57 -4.98
CA GLU A 116 1.35 4.28 -4.52
C GLU A 116 1.30 3.21 -3.43
N ASP A 117 2.11 2.14 -3.52
CA ASP A 117 2.28 1.13 -2.46
C ASP A 117 2.71 1.81 -1.13
N ILE A 118 3.66 2.76 -1.20
CA ILE A 118 4.15 3.51 -0.03
C ILE A 118 3.05 4.40 0.56
N LYS A 119 2.35 5.17 -0.28
CA LYS A 119 1.22 6.02 0.15
C LYS A 119 0.16 5.17 0.87
N PHE A 120 -0.26 4.07 0.25
CA PHE A 120 -1.27 3.17 0.80
C PHE A 120 -0.88 2.61 2.17
N LEU A 121 0.35 2.09 2.28
CA LEU A 121 0.87 1.52 3.53
C LEU A 121 1.03 2.59 4.62
N ALA A 122 1.50 3.79 4.26
CA ALA A 122 1.60 4.92 5.17
C ALA A 122 0.22 5.37 5.67
N TYR A 123 -0.79 5.49 4.80
CA TYR A 123 -2.14 5.87 5.20
C TYR A 123 -2.77 4.86 6.18
N ASP A 124 -2.62 3.55 5.93
CA ASP A 124 -3.06 2.50 6.85
C ASP A 124 -2.39 2.63 8.23
N TRP A 125 -1.08 2.85 8.26
CA TRP A 125 -0.31 2.99 9.50
C TRP A 125 -0.58 4.29 10.26
N ILE A 126 -0.83 5.40 9.56
CA ILE A 126 -1.22 6.68 10.19
C ILE A 126 -2.64 6.56 10.75
N ARG A 127 -3.60 6.00 9.98
CA ARG A 127 -4.99 5.81 10.43
C ARG A 127 -5.07 4.95 11.69
N GLY A 128 -4.20 3.96 11.84
CA GLY A 128 -4.09 3.16 13.07
C GLY A 128 -3.49 3.89 14.28
N ARG A 129 -2.93 5.09 14.10
CA ARG A 129 -2.17 5.85 15.13
C ARG A 129 -2.79 7.21 15.51
N VAL A 130 -3.68 7.78 14.70
CA VAL A 130 -4.28 9.11 14.97
C VAL A 130 -5.82 9.07 15.03
N LYS A 131 -6.42 9.93 15.86
CA LYS A 131 -7.89 10.12 15.91
C LYS A 131 -8.41 10.57 14.54
N ALA A 132 -9.63 10.15 14.16
CA ALA A 132 -10.21 10.38 12.84
C ALA A 132 -10.15 11.84 12.36
N GLY A 133 -10.51 12.83 13.20
CA GLY A 133 -10.41 14.25 12.84
C GLY A 133 -8.98 14.76 12.56
N ARG A 134 -7.95 14.12 13.12
CA ARG A 134 -6.54 14.42 12.80
C ARG A 134 -6.10 13.77 11.49
N PHE A 135 -6.58 12.55 11.20
CA PHE A 135 -6.36 11.89 9.90
C PHE A 135 -6.98 12.70 8.76
N ILE A 136 -8.20 13.19 8.96
CA ILE A 136 -8.90 14.06 8.02
C ILE A 136 -8.10 15.35 7.78
N ARG A 137 -7.67 16.07 8.83
CA ARG A 137 -6.80 17.27 8.67
C ARG A 137 -5.49 17.01 7.92
N PHE A 138 -4.90 15.82 8.08
CA PHE A 138 -3.71 15.41 7.32
C PHE A 138 -4.02 15.19 5.83
N GLN A 139 -5.14 14.51 5.51
CA GLN A 139 -5.61 14.35 4.12
C GLN A 139 -5.86 15.71 3.45
N PHE A 140 -6.59 16.61 4.11
CA PHE A 140 -6.84 17.97 3.61
C PHE A 140 -5.54 18.75 3.34
N ARG A 141 -4.53 18.66 4.23
CA ARG A 141 -3.23 19.31 3.99
C ARG A 141 -2.51 18.75 2.77
N ILE A 142 -2.54 17.44 2.53
CA ILE A 142 -1.94 16.82 1.33
C ILE A 142 -2.68 17.24 0.05
N ILE A 143 -4.01 17.29 0.11
CA ILE A 143 -4.85 17.70 -1.02
C ILE A 143 -4.54 19.15 -1.43
N GLN A 144 -4.43 20.07 -0.48
CA GLN A 144 -4.10 21.48 -0.74
C GLN A 144 -2.70 21.72 -1.30
N ILE A 145 -1.77 20.78 -1.13
CA ILE A 145 -0.39 20.88 -1.64
C ILE A 145 -0.29 20.50 -3.12
N ASN A 146 -1.13 19.59 -3.62
CA ASN A 146 -0.87 18.91 -4.90
C ASN A 146 -1.53 19.59 -6.13
N ASN A 147 -2.66 20.27 -5.97
CA ASN A 147 -3.25 21.25 -6.91
C ASN A 147 -4.62 21.75 -6.40
N LEU A 148 -5.16 22.81 -7.01
CA LEU A 148 -6.52 23.32 -6.69
C LEU A 148 -7.65 22.38 -7.16
N LEU A 149 -7.41 21.54 -8.17
CA LEU A 149 -8.41 20.63 -8.73
C LEU A 149 -9.07 19.68 -7.70
N PRO A 150 -8.34 18.93 -6.86
CA PRO A 150 -8.99 18.11 -5.82
C PRO A 150 -9.67 18.93 -4.72
N MET A 151 -9.30 20.20 -4.50
CA MET A 151 -10.10 21.09 -3.64
C MET A 151 -11.43 21.44 -4.30
N ILE A 152 -11.43 21.76 -5.61
CA ILE A 152 -12.66 22.03 -6.38
C ILE A 152 -13.56 20.79 -6.39
N VAL A 153 -13.02 19.60 -6.67
CA VAL A 153 -13.76 18.33 -6.61
C VAL A 153 -14.34 18.10 -5.21
N LEU A 154 -13.58 18.36 -4.14
CA LEU A 154 -14.04 18.19 -2.77
C LEU A 154 -15.09 19.23 -2.35
N THR A 155 -15.05 20.45 -2.90
CA THR A 155 -16.12 21.46 -2.70
C THR A 155 -17.36 21.16 -3.53
N LEU A 156 -17.23 20.67 -4.77
CA LEU A 156 -18.36 20.26 -5.60
C LEU A 156 -19.09 19.08 -4.96
N LEU A 157 -18.36 18.03 -4.57
CA LEU A 157 -18.90 16.89 -3.81
C LEU A 157 -19.52 17.28 -2.45
N ALA A 158 -19.16 18.45 -1.90
CA ALA A 158 -19.78 18.99 -0.69
C ALA A 158 -21.01 19.88 -0.97
N MET A 159 -21.10 20.47 -2.17
CA MET A 159 -22.22 21.30 -2.62
C MET A 159 -23.35 20.48 -3.25
N ASP A 160 -23.05 19.29 -3.78
CA ASP A 160 -24.04 18.31 -4.26
C ASP A 160 -24.86 17.64 -3.13
N PHE A 161 -24.66 18.02 -1.86
CA PHE A 161 -25.37 17.44 -0.71
C PHE A 161 -26.86 17.80 -0.61
N SER A 162 -27.40 18.67 -1.49
CA SER A 162 -28.76 19.22 -1.32
C SER A 162 -29.75 19.02 -2.48
N ILE A 163 -29.34 18.57 -3.68
CA ILE A 163 -30.29 18.33 -4.79
C ILE A 163 -29.94 17.06 -5.57
N GLY A 164 -30.80 16.05 -5.47
CA GLY A 164 -30.82 14.90 -6.39
C GLY A 164 -30.26 13.59 -5.82
N MET A 165 -31.11 12.82 -5.13
CA MET A 165 -30.89 11.38 -4.99
C MET A 165 -31.14 10.65 -6.32
N ALA A 166 -30.25 10.82 -7.29
CA ALA A 166 -30.16 9.94 -8.44
C ALA A 166 -29.51 8.63 -7.98
N GLN A 167 -30.32 7.56 -7.89
CA GLN A 167 -29.82 6.24 -7.53
C GLN A 167 -28.87 5.74 -8.63
N THR A 168 -27.58 5.67 -8.35
CA THR A 168 -26.72 4.77 -9.12
C THR A 168 -27.20 3.35 -8.86
N GLU A 169 -27.40 2.56 -9.92
CA GLU A 169 -27.89 1.18 -9.80
C GLU A 169 -26.87 0.32 -9.06
N LYS A 170 -27.08 0.25 -7.75
CA LYS A 170 -26.36 -0.60 -6.83
C LYS A 170 -26.57 -2.05 -7.25
N THR A 171 -25.58 -2.64 -7.91
CA THR A 171 -25.55 -4.06 -8.26
C THR A 171 -25.93 -4.84 -7.01
N LYS A 172 -27.10 -5.50 -7.03
CA LYS A 172 -27.69 -6.04 -5.79
C LYS A 172 -26.69 -7.00 -5.14
N CYS A 173 -26.28 -6.68 -3.92
CA CYS A 173 -25.41 -7.54 -3.12
C CYS A 173 -26.13 -8.84 -2.77
N ASP A 174 -25.98 -9.83 -3.64
CA ASP A 174 -26.59 -11.15 -3.52
C ASP A 174 -25.53 -12.22 -3.23
N PRO A 175 -25.40 -12.70 -1.99
CA PRO A 175 -24.42 -13.71 -1.63
C PRO A 175 -24.67 -15.07 -2.31
N ALA A 176 -25.85 -15.34 -2.89
CA ALA A 176 -26.13 -16.59 -3.60
C ALA A 176 -25.26 -16.76 -4.85
N GLN A 177 -24.83 -15.67 -5.49
CA GLN A 177 -23.94 -15.74 -6.66
C GLN A 177 -22.53 -16.23 -6.31
N LEU A 178 -22.14 -16.13 -5.03
CA LEU A 178 -20.85 -16.62 -4.50
C LEU A 178 -20.89 -18.11 -4.09
N VAL A 179 -22.01 -18.82 -4.31
CA VAL A 179 -22.12 -20.27 -4.06
C VAL A 179 -21.05 -21.07 -4.81
N SER A 180 -20.64 -20.62 -6.00
CA SER A 180 -19.55 -21.21 -6.79
C SER A 180 -18.18 -21.17 -6.09
N CYS A 181 -18.02 -20.33 -5.06
CA CYS A 181 -16.82 -20.21 -4.23
C CYS A 181 -16.86 -21.06 -2.94
N LEU A 182 -17.98 -21.72 -2.61
CA LEU A 182 -18.10 -22.50 -1.36
C LEU A 182 -17.11 -23.68 -1.29
N GLY A 183 -16.86 -24.37 -2.42
CA GLY A 183 -15.84 -25.43 -2.51
C GLY A 183 -14.45 -24.93 -2.07
N PRO A 184 -13.91 -23.89 -2.71
CA PRO A 184 -12.67 -23.24 -2.27
C PRO A 184 -12.67 -22.73 -0.82
N ILE A 185 -13.80 -22.18 -0.33
CA ILE A 185 -13.91 -21.62 1.02
C ILE A 185 -13.92 -22.71 2.11
N VAL A 186 -14.64 -23.82 1.88
CA VAL A 186 -14.85 -24.87 2.90
C VAL A 186 -13.86 -26.02 2.75
N LYS A 187 -13.60 -26.46 1.50
CA LYS A 187 -12.74 -27.61 1.18
C LYS A 187 -11.34 -27.22 0.72
N GLY A 188 -11.05 -25.94 0.54
CA GLY A 188 -9.72 -25.45 0.15
C GLY A 188 -9.30 -25.77 -1.29
N THR A 189 -10.25 -26.19 -2.15
CA THR A 189 -10.03 -26.55 -3.56
C THR A 189 -9.67 -25.33 -4.42
N LYS A 190 -9.05 -25.56 -5.59
CA LYS A 190 -8.76 -24.49 -6.56
C LYS A 190 -10.07 -23.77 -6.98
N PRO A 191 -10.11 -22.43 -7.05
CA PRO A 191 -11.29 -21.71 -7.53
C PRO A 191 -11.55 -21.91 -9.02
N SER A 192 -12.83 -21.87 -9.39
CA SER A 192 -13.28 -21.82 -10.77
C SER A 192 -13.26 -20.39 -11.32
N SER A 193 -13.17 -20.25 -12.64
CA SER A 193 -13.28 -18.94 -13.32
C SER A 193 -14.56 -18.20 -12.94
N LYS A 194 -15.69 -18.92 -12.84
CA LYS A 194 -17.00 -18.40 -12.42
C LYS A 194 -17.02 -17.92 -10.96
N CYS A 195 -16.23 -18.52 -10.06
CA CYS A 195 -16.05 -18.01 -8.71
C CYS A 195 -15.28 -16.68 -8.75
N CYS A 196 -14.14 -16.62 -9.44
CA CYS A 196 -13.32 -15.41 -9.50
C CYS A 196 -14.05 -14.23 -10.18
N SER A 197 -14.82 -14.46 -11.24
CA SER A 197 -15.61 -13.40 -11.89
C SER A 197 -16.69 -12.84 -10.96
N LYS A 198 -17.51 -13.70 -10.34
CA LYS A 198 -18.55 -13.25 -9.39
C LYS A 198 -17.98 -12.63 -8.11
N LEU A 199 -16.80 -13.07 -7.66
CA LEU A 199 -16.09 -12.45 -6.54
C LEU A 199 -15.57 -11.04 -6.89
N LYS A 200 -15.14 -10.82 -8.14
CA LYS A 200 -14.74 -9.50 -8.65
C LYS A 200 -15.93 -8.57 -8.84
N GLU A 201 -17.03 -9.04 -9.43
CA GLU A 201 -18.28 -8.28 -9.55
C GLU A 201 -18.79 -7.82 -8.17
N GLN A 202 -18.71 -8.67 -7.14
CA GLN A 202 -19.16 -8.35 -5.79
C GLN A 202 -18.09 -7.75 -4.87
N LYS A 203 -16.96 -7.26 -5.40
CA LYS A 203 -15.86 -6.66 -4.61
C LYS A 203 -16.39 -5.57 -3.67
N SER A 204 -17.32 -4.72 -4.13
CA SER A 204 -18.02 -3.67 -3.36
C SER A 204 -18.97 -4.18 -2.27
N CYS A 205 -19.47 -5.42 -2.36
CA CYS A 205 -20.44 -5.99 -1.43
C CYS A 205 -19.80 -6.75 -0.26
N LEU A 206 -18.54 -7.20 -0.39
CA LEU A 206 -17.85 -8.01 0.62
C LEU A 206 -17.86 -7.40 2.03
N CYS A 207 -17.86 -6.06 2.13
CA CYS A 207 -17.87 -5.34 3.41
C CYS A 207 -19.24 -5.01 3.98
N ARG A 208 -20.30 -5.42 3.30
CA ARG A 208 -21.59 -5.70 3.90
C ARG A 208 -21.56 -7.09 4.54
N TYR A 209 -21.09 -8.11 3.82
CA TYR A 209 -21.04 -9.49 4.28
C TYR A 209 -20.09 -9.72 5.49
N ILE A 210 -19.01 -8.94 5.63
CA ILE A 210 -18.12 -8.98 6.82
C ILE A 210 -18.80 -8.41 8.07
N LYS A 211 -19.71 -7.43 7.90
CA LYS A 211 -20.46 -6.80 9.00
C LYS A 211 -21.70 -7.60 9.39
N ASP A 212 -22.33 -8.26 8.42
CA ASP A 212 -23.53 -9.10 8.63
C ASP A 212 -23.20 -10.33 9.51
N PRO A 213 -23.88 -10.54 10.64
CA PRO A 213 -23.59 -11.64 11.56
C PRO A 213 -23.76 -13.03 10.91
N ASN A 214 -24.64 -13.17 9.91
CA ASN A 214 -24.89 -14.45 9.24
C ASN A 214 -23.72 -14.88 8.36
N TYR A 215 -23.12 -13.92 7.64
CA TYR A 215 -22.08 -14.17 6.64
C TYR A 215 -20.66 -13.98 7.18
N LYS A 216 -20.48 -13.19 8.25
CA LYS A 216 -19.19 -12.88 8.89
C LYS A 216 -18.36 -14.13 9.18
N LYS A 217 -18.96 -15.24 9.61
CA LYS A 217 -18.25 -16.51 9.89
C LYS A 217 -17.62 -17.13 8.64
N TYR A 218 -18.31 -17.07 7.49
CA TYR A 218 -17.82 -17.62 6.23
C TYR A 218 -16.75 -16.73 5.60
N VAL A 219 -16.96 -15.40 5.56
CA VAL A 219 -16.01 -14.47 4.94
C VAL A 219 -14.71 -14.32 5.74
N ASN A 220 -14.76 -14.48 7.08
CA ASN A 220 -13.56 -14.46 7.92
C ASN A 220 -12.87 -15.82 8.06
N SER A 221 -13.39 -16.88 7.44
CA SER A 221 -12.79 -18.22 7.50
C SER A 221 -11.38 -18.28 6.89
N PRO A 222 -10.53 -19.25 7.29
CA PRO A 222 -9.21 -19.43 6.68
C PRO A 222 -9.28 -19.71 5.17
N GLY A 223 -10.27 -20.49 4.71
CA GLY A 223 -10.45 -20.79 3.29
C GLY A 223 -10.89 -19.59 2.46
N ALA A 224 -11.80 -18.74 2.97
CA ALA A 224 -12.12 -17.47 2.31
C ALA A 224 -10.91 -16.53 2.23
N LYS A 225 -10.08 -16.47 3.28
CA LYS A 225 -8.82 -15.72 3.27
C LYS A 225 -7.81 -16.29 2.26
N LYS A 226 -7.77 -17.61 2.07
CA LYS A 226 -6.91 -18.29 1.09
C LYS A 226 -7.42 -18.05 -0.35
N LEU A 227 -8.73 -18.14 -0.58
CA LEU A 227 -9.38 -17.83 -1.85
C LEU A 227 -9.05 -16.40 -2.30
N LEU A 228 -9.26 -15.41 -1.43
CA LEU A 228 -8.93 -14.01 -1.68
C LEU A 228 -7.44 -13.76 -1.94
N ARG A 229 -6.54 -14.66 -1.54
CA ARG A 229 -5.09 -14.58 -1.87
C ARG A 229 -4.72 -15.32 -3.15
N SER A 230 -5.60 -16.18 -3.66
CA SER A 230 -5.37 -17.01 -4.86
C SER A 230 -5.80 -16.37 -6.16
N ASP A 231 -6.54 -15.25 -6.12
CA ASP A 231 -6.76 -14.39 -7.27
C ASP A 231 -5.57 -13.41 -7.39
N ASN A 232 -4.91 -13.40 -8.56
CA ASN A 232 -3.71 -12.60 -8.81
C ASN A 232 -3.94 -11.08 -8.69
N ASP A 233 -5.19 -10.62 -8.71
CA ASP A 233 -5.58 -9.22 -8.48
C ASP A 233 -5.50 -8.80 -6.99
N PHE A 234 -5.50 -9.76 -6.06
CA PHE A 234 -5.47 -9.49 -4.62
C PHE A 234 -4.16 -9.92 -3.94
N SER A 235 -3.39 -10.84 -4.54
CA SER A 235 -2.14 -11.35 -3.96
C SER A 235 -1.05 -10.28 -3.83
N TYR A 236 -0.99 -9.32 -4.77
CA TYR A 236 0.04 -8.28 -4.82
C TYR A 236 -0.14 -7.08 -3.87
N GLN A 237 -1.27 -6.98 -3.14
CA GLN A 237 -1.62 -5.74 -2.43
C GLN A 237 -1.93 -5.88 -0.91
N TYR A 238 -2.12 -7.10 -0.35
CA TYR A 238 -2.68 -7.24 1.01
C TYR A 238 -1.95 -8.25 1.94
N PRO A 239 -0.84 -7.88 2.61
CA PRO A 239 -0.09 -8.75 3.52
C PRO A 239 -0.67 -8.87 4.96
N ARG A 240 -1.81 -8.24 5.27
CA ARG A 240 -2.42 -8.17 6.62
C ARG A 240 -3.92 -8.55 6.56
N PRO A 241 -4.62 -8.83 7.69
CA PRO A 241 -5.94 -9.48 7.66
C PRO A 241 -6.98 -8.78 6.76
N LEU A 242 -7.38 -9.52 5.72
CA LEU A 242 -8.23 -9.08 4.60
C LEU A 242 -9.52 -8.36 5.01
N SER A 243 -10.09 -8.69 6.17
CA SER A 243 -11.34 -8.11 6.67
C SER A 243 -11.26 -6.61 6.96
N ARG A 244 -10.06 -6.03 7.17
CA ARG A 244 -9.88 -4.56 7.28
C ARG A 244 -9.65 -3.87 5.94
N TYR A 245 -8.88 -4.49 5.03
CA TYR A 245 -8.48 -3.86 3.77
C TYR A 245 -9.60 -3.77 2.74
N ILE A 246 -10.39 -4.84 2.59
CA ILE A 246 -11.52 -4.84 1.66
C ILE A 246 -12.50 -3.72 2.02
N CYS A 247 -12.63 -3.38 3.32
CA CYS A 247 -13.53 -2.35 3.81
C CYS A 247 -12.93 -0.95 3.81
N PHE A 248 -11.68 -0.80 3.37
CA PHE A 248 -11.04 0.49 3.18
C PHE A 248 -11.34 1.04 1.79
N THR A 249 -11.14 0.23 0.73
CA THR A 249 -11.27 0.63 -0.68
C THR A 249 -12.70 0.88 -1.16
N ILE A 250 -13.70 0.39 -0.41
CA ILE A 250 -15.12 0.49 -0.78
C ILE A 250 -15.80 1.72 -0.15
N ASN A 251 -15.21 2.30 0.91
CA ASN A 251 -15.70 3.54 1.53
C ASN A 251 -14.90 4.77 1.05
N SER A 252 -14.31 4.68 -0.14
CA SER A 252 -13.51 5.72 -0.80
C SER A 252 -13.91 5.92 -2.28
N GLN A 253 -15.13 5.49 -2.61
CA GLN A 253 -15.93 5.80 -3.78
C GLN A 253 -17.31 6.23 -3.26
#